data_AF-A0A7V4PBE3-F1
#
_entry.id   AF-A0A7V4PBE3-F1
#
_cell.length_a   1.000
_cell.length_b   1.000
_cell.length_c   1.000
_cell.angle_alpha   90.00
_cell.angle_beta   90.00
_cell.angle_gamma   90.00
#
_symmetry.space_group_name_H-M   'P 1'
#
loop_
_entity.id
_entity.type
_entity.pdbx_description
1 polymer ?
#
loop_
_entity_poly.entity_id
_entity_poly.type
_entity_poly.pdbx_seq_one_letter_code
_entity_poly.pdbx_strand_id
1 'polypeptide(L)'
;MFQVVQFNLRKLLLSFAVLGAFLAAYRYFDAGGAVCMSALAGMMLVGFGVGRDRRGIALLGFVVSIVCAWIMLTATEAHWVGSTNVALAFAVVDDATRQPIVGATVRLRETSLERSPPLSMPAGEPGAAETTDSQGTCQLVYRFTSTGESGLLTRDTKRIRFWDYWIQVSAPGYEDFLVPLHEHTGWTRDGFGPPIPPIRIQLKRQAAASE
;
A
#
# COMPACT_ATOMS: atom_id res chain seq x y z
N MET A 1 55.89 11.38 19.34
CA MET A 1 55.73 12.84 19.50
C MET A 1 54.31 13.20 19.04
N PHE A 2 53.37 13.41 19.97
CA PHE A 2 51.99 13.75 19.62
C PHE A 2 51.90 15.24 19.28
N GLN A 3 51.50 15.59 18.06
CA GLN A 3 51.14 16.97 17.74
C GLN A 3 49.86 17.32 18.49
N VAL A 4 49.96 18.24 19.45
CA VAL A 4 48.79 18.83 20.10
C VAL A 4 48.07 19.69 19.05
N VAL A 5 46.94 19.21 18.54
CA VAL A 5 46.09 19.97 17.62
C VAL A 5 45.45 21.12 18.40
N GLN A 6 45.98 22.33 18.29
CA GLN A 6 45.36 23.50 18.89
C GLN A 6 44.10 23.91 18.11
N PHE A 7 42.93 23.65 18.72
CA PHE A 7 41.65 24.16 18.25
C PHE A 7 41.52 25.64 18.65
N ASN A 8 41.66 26.55 17.68
CA ASN A 8 41.27 27.94 17.87
C ASN A 8 39.74 28.00 18.05
N LEU A 9 39.27 28.81 19.01
CA LEU A 9 37.86 29.10 19.30
C LEU A 9 37.00 29.28 18.03
N ARG A 10 37.53 29.95 17.00
CA ARG A 10 36.83 30.14 15.71
C ARG A 10 36.48 28.82 15.01
N LYS A 11 37.38 27.84 15.04
CA LYS A 11 37.15 26.51 14.44
C LYS A 11 36.09 25.74 15.22
N LEU A 12 36.15 25.83 16.55
CA LEU A 12 35.16 25.20 17.43
C LEU A 12 33.75 25.77 17.19
N LEU A 13 33.63 27.10 17.15
CA LEU A 13 32.36 27.78 16.87
C LEU A 13 31.80 27.42 15.49
N LEU A 14 32.65 27.33 14.48
CA LEU A 14 32.23 26.90 13.13
C LEU A 14 31.71 25.45 13.15
N SER A 15 32.39 24.54 13.85
CA SER A 15 31.94 23.16 14.00
C SER A 15 30.57 23.06 14.68
N PHE A 16 30.34 23.84 15.74
CA PHE A 16 29.02 23.90 16.40
C PHE A 16 27.94 24.51 15.51
N ALA A 17 28.27 25.53 14.71
CA ALA A 17 27.31 26.12 13.78
C ALA A 17 26.90 25.12 12.68
N VAL A 18 27.86 24.37 12.12
CA VAL A 18 27.58 23.31 11.13
C VAL A 18 26.76 22.18 11.75
N LEU A 19 27.12 21.74 12.96
CA LEU A 19 26.36 20.71 13.68
C LEU A 19 24.93 21.19 14.01
N GLY A 20 24.78 22.45 14.43
CA GLY A 20 23.48 23.07 14.68
C GLY A 20 22.62 23.16 13.42
N ALA A 21 23.20 23.56 12.28
CA ALA A 21 22.51 23.58 10.99
C ALA A 21 22.11 22.15 10.55
N PHE A 22 22.98 21.16 10.79
CA PHE A 22 22.68 19.76 10.50
C PHE A 22 21.51 19.24 11.33
N LEU A 23 21.52 19.49 12.64
CA LEU A 23 20.43 19.09 13.55
C LEU A 23 19.13 19.84 13.26
N ALA A 24 19.20 21.12 12.91
CA ALA A 24 18.03 21.89 12.48
C ALA A 24 17.45 21.33 11.17
N ALA A 25 18.30 21.06 10.17
CA ALA A 25 17.86 20.44 8.92
C ALA A 25 17.23 19.06 9.16
N TYR A 26 17.84 18.22 10.01
CA TYR A 26 17.28 16.92 10.39
C TYR A 26 15.93 17.05 11.09
N ARG A 27 15.75 18.05 11.95
CA ARG A 27 14.48 18.26 12.67
C ARG A 27 13.37 18.82 11.78
N TYR A 28 13.71 19.63 10.78
CA TYR A 28 12.72 20.29 9.91
C TYR A 28 12.38 19.48 8.65
N PHE A 29 13.28 18.63 8.17
CA PHE A 29 13.13 17.87 6.92
C PHE A 29 13.30 16.35 7.13
N ASP A 30 13.17 15.88 8.37
CA ASP A 30 13.42 14.51 8.79
C ASP A 30 14.77 13.96 8.30
N ALA A 31 14.87 12.65 8.05
CA ALA A 31 16.07 12.00 7.52
C ALA A 31 16.56 12.62 6.19
N GLY A 32 15.65 13.22 5.41
CA GLY A 32 16.00 13.92 4.16
C GLY A 32 16.94 15.11 4.39
N GLY A 33 16.70 15.88 5.46
CA GLY A 33 17.55 17.03 5.81
C GLY A 33 19.00 16.66 6.11
N ALA A 34 19.21 15.58 6.87
CA ALA A 34 20.54 15.08 7.20
C ALA A 34 21.31 14.65 5.94
N VAL A 35 20.66 13.92 5.03
CA VAL A 35 21.31 13.42 3.81
C VAL A 35 21.68 14.57 2.86
N CYS A 36 20.83 15.60 2.73
CA CYS A 36 21.17 16.81 1.96
C CYS A 36 22.39 17.54 2.55
N MET A 37 22.46 17.68 3.88
CA MET A 37 23.60 18.32 4.53
C MET A 37 24.89 17.50 4.38
N SER A 38 24.80 16.17 4.47
CA SER A 38 25.95 15.29 4.19
C SER A 38 26.41 15.37 2.74
N ALA A 39 25.50 15.47 1.77
CA ALA A 39 25.84 15.66 0.36
C ALA A 39 26.57 17.00 0.13
N LEU A 40 26.08 18.08 0.74
CA LEU A 40 26.73 19.40 0.72
C LEU A 40 28.14 19.35 1.34
N ALA A 41 28.29 18.70 2.49
CA ALA A 41 29.58 18.51 3.13
C ALA A 41 30.54 17.69 2.24
N GLY A 42 30.05 16.63 1.59
CA GLY A 42 30.80 15.87 0.59
C GLY A 42 31.30 16.74 -0.55
N MET A 43 30.43 17.57 -1.14
CA MET A 43 30.80 18.50 -2.22
C MET A 43 31.84 19.54 -1.77
N MET A 44 31.71 20.05 -0.54
CA MET A 44 32.71 20.96 0.04
C MET A 44 34.08 20.28 0.22
N LEU A 45 34.11 19.01 0.67
CA LEU A 45 35.34 18.24 0.80
C LEU A 45 36.00 17.99 -0.57
N VAL A 46 35.22 17.76 -1.63
CA VAL A 46 35.73 17.67 -3.01
C VAL A 46 36.44 18.96 -3.39
N GLY A 47 35.75 20.11 -3.29
CA GLY A 47 36.31 21.41 -3.65
C GLY A 47 37.59 21.76 -2.87
N PHE A 48 37.58 21.48 -1.56
CA PHE A 48 38.75 21.69 -0.70
C PHE A 48 39.92 20.76 -1.04
N GLY A 49 39.62 19.49 -1.32
CA GLY A 49 40.63 18.49 -1.70
C GLY A 49 41.31 18.85 -3.02
N VAL A 50 40.53 19.23 -4.03
CA VAL A 50 41.03 19.65 -5.35
C VAL A 50 41.85 20.94 -5.24
N GLY A 51 41.35 21.96 -4.54
CA GLY A 51 42.05 23.25 -4.42
C GLY A 51 43.36 23.21 -3.61
N ARG A 52 43.67 22.09 -2.94
CA ARG A 52 44.91 21.90 -2.17
C ARG A 52 45.72 20.68 -2.60
N ASP A 53 45.42 20.10 -3.76
CA ASP A 53 46.05 18.87 -4.28
C ASP A 53 46.01 17.67 -3.30
N ARG A 54 45.04 17.65 -2.39
CA ARG A 54 44.85 16.58 -1.42
C ARG A 54 43.86 15.55 -1.96
N ARG A 55 44.35 14.71 -2.87
CA ARG A 55 43.56 13.67 -3.57
C ARG A 55 42.71 12.80 -2.63
N GLY A 56 43.23 12.44 -1.44
CA GLY A 56 42.47 11.64 -0.47
C GLY A 56 41.21 12.33 0.08
N ILE A 57 41.25 13.64 0.30
CA ILE A 57 40.09 14.42 0.78
C ILE A 57 39.06 14.56 -0.34
N ALA A 58 39.53 14.78 -1.58
CA ALA A 58 38.65 14.86 -2.74
C ALA A 58 37.92 13.54 -2.99
N LEU A 59 38.62 12.40 -2.91
CA LEU A 59 38.02 11.08 -3.04
C LEU A 59 36.99 10.81 -1.94
N LEU A 60 37.30 11.14 -0.69
CA LEU A 60 36.36 11.00 0.43
C LEU A 60 35.09 11.82 0.20
N GLY A 61 35.24 13.09 -0.20
CA GLY A 61 34.09 13.95 -0.50
C GLY A 61 33.21 13.39 -1.62
N PHE A 62 33.83 12.86 -2.68
CA PHE A 62 33.13 12.27 -3.81
C PHE A 62 32.34 11.02 -3.40
N VAL A 63 32.95 10.12 -2.63
CA VAL A 63 32.27 8.92 -2.11
C VAL A 63 31.09 9.30 -1.22
N VAL A 64 31.26 10.27 -0.32
CA VAL A 64 30.17 10.76 0.55
C VAL A 64 29.02 11.30 -0.30
N SER A 65 29.30 12.12 -1.31
CA SER A 65 28.25 12.66 -2.19
C SER A 65 27.53 11.56 -2.99
N ILE A 66 28.24 10.56 -3.51
CA ILE A 66 27.62 9.41 -4.20
C ILE A 66 26.70 8.65 -3.25
N VAL A 67 27.17 8.32 -2.05
CA VAL A 67 26.37 7.57 -1.06
C VAL A 67 25.12 8.36 -0.67
N CYS A 68 25.24 9.67 -0.44
CA CYS A 68 24.09 10.51 -0.13
C CYS A 68 23.09 10.61 -1.29
N ALA A 69 23.59 10.76 -2.53
CA ALA A 69 22.75 10.76 -3.72
C ALA A 69 22.03 9.41 -3.89
N TRP A 70 22.73 8.29 -3.70
CA TRP A 70 22.14 6.96 -3.70
C TRP A 70 21.03 6.84 -2.66
N ILE A 71 21.29 7.21 -1.41
CA ILE A 71 20.29 7.18 -0.33
C ILE A 71 19.06 8.01 -0.71
N MET A 72 19.25 9.23 -1.21
CA MET A 72 18.16 10.10 -1.67
C MET A 72 17.31 9.43 -2.75
N LEU A 73 17.94 8.88 -3.79
CA LEU A 73 17.25 8.24 -4.91
C LEU A 73 16.48 6.98 -4.48
N THR A 74 16.98 6.27 -3.46
CA THR A 74 16.30 5.10 -2.91
C THR A 74 15.24 5.44 -1.86
N ALA A 75 15.32 6.60 -1.21
CA ALA A 75 14.40 7.02 -0.15
C ALA A 75 13.24 7.89 -0.68
N THR A 76 13.29 8.34 -1.93
CA THR A 76 12.17 9.03 -2.58
C THR A 76 11.14 8.03 -3.04
N GLU A 77 10.16 7.77 -2.18
CA GLU A 77 8.95 7.02 -2.50
C GLU A 77 7.75 7.98 -2.52
N ALA A 78 7.06 8.04 -3.66
CA ALA A 78 5.81 8.75 -3.81
C ALA A 78 4.67 7.82 -3.37
N HIS A 79 4.09 8.09 -2.21
CA HIS A 79 2.88 7.42 -1.77
C HIS A 79 1.67 8.01 -2.49
N TRP A 80 0.81 7.14 -3.03
CA TRP A 80 -0.39 7.56 -3.72
C TRP A 80 -1.62 6.76 -3.26
N VAL A 81 -2.79 7.40 -3.40
CA VAL A 81 -4.10 6.81 -3.18
C VAL A 81 -4.91 6.97 -4.45
N GLY A 82 -5.50 5.89 -4.92
CA GLY A 82 -6.27 5.83 -6.14
C GLY A 82 -7.31 4.73 -6.08
N SER A 83 -7.71 4.24 -7.25
CA SER A 83 -8.74 3.21 -7.37
C SER A 83 -8.43 2.25 -8.51
N THR A 84 -8.97 1.04 -8.46
CA THR A 84 -8.77 0.04 -9.49
C THR A 84 -9.99 -0.86 -9.65
N ASN A 85 -10.36 -1.13 -10.90
CA ASN A 85 -11.39 -2.10 -11.22
C ASN A 85 -10.82 -3.51 -11.02
N VAL A 86 -11.49 -4.30 -10.20
CA VAL A 86 -11.14 -5.69 -9.93
C VAL A 86 -12.31 -6.57 -10.34
N ALA A 87 -12.03 -7.60 -11.12
CA ALA A 87 -12.99 -8.64 -11.46
C ALA A 87 -12.95 -9.75 -10.41
N LEU A 88 -14.10 -9.99 -9.77
CA LEU A 88 -14.31 -11.06 -8.80
C LEU A 88 -15.21 -12.11 -9.44
N ALA A 89 -14.72 -13.35 -9.53
CA ALA A 89 -15.51 -14.47 -9.99
C ALA A 89 -16.17 -15.16 -8.78
N PHE A 90 -17.45 -15.49 -8.90
CA PHE A 90 -18.21 -16.21 -7.88
C PHE A 90 -18.76 -17.52 -8.44
N ALA A 91 -18.83 -18.54 -7.60
CA ALA A 91 -19.52 -19.78 -7.85
C ALA A 91 -20.47 -20.06 -6.68
N VAL A 92 -21.77 -19.99 -6.93
CA VAL A 92 -22.82 -20.18 -5.92
C VAL A 92 -23.39 -21.57 -6.07
N VAL A 93 -23.31 -22.35 -5.01
CA VAL A 93 -23.78 -23.74 -4.98
C VAL A 93 -24.68 -23.97 -3.77
N ASP A 94 -25.56 -24.95 -3.90
CA ASP A 94 -26.33 -25.49 -2.79
C ASP A 94 -25.39 -26.25 -1.85
N ASP A 95 -25.47 -25.95 -0.54
CA ASP A 95 -24.57 -26.54 0.45
C ASP A 95 -24.74 -28.07 0.55
N ALA A 96 -25.98 -28.56 0.50
CA ALA A 96 -26.30 -29.98 0.67
C ALA A 96 -26.03 -30.80 -0.60
N THR A 97 -26.48 -30.32 -1.76
CA THR A 97 -26.41 -31.06 -3.03
C THR A 97 -25.15 -30.76 -3.84
N ARG A 98 -24.42 -29.68 -3.50
CA ARG A 98 -23.28 -29.15 -4.27
C ARG A 98 -23.63 -28.74 -5.70
N GLN A 99 -24.91 -28.71 -6.07
CA GLN A 99 -25.36 -28.29 -7.39
C GLN A 99 -25.29 -26.76 -7.54
N PRO A 100 -25.04 -26.26 -8.76
CA PRO A 100 -25.03 -24.82 -9.01
C PRO A 100 -26.42 -24.21 -8.79
N ILE A 101 -26.45 -23.00 -8.21
CA ILE A 101 -27.69 -22.23 -8.03
C ILE A 101 -27.75 -21.18 -9.14
N VAL A 102 -28.67 -21.39 -10.08
CA VAL A 102 -28.94 -20.48 -11.20
C VAL A 102 -29.83 -19.32 -10.73
N GLY A 103 -29.54 -18.10 -11.19
CA GLY A 103 -30.36 -16.93 -10.84
C GLY A 103 -30.11 -16.35 -9.45
N ALA A 104 -29.08 -16.80 -8.73
CA ALA A 104 -28.68 -16.20 -7.47
C ALA A 104 -28.09 -14.80 -7.73
N THR A 105 -28.50 -13.81 -6.94
CA THR A 105 -27.94 -12.46 -7.01
C THR A 105 -26.77 -12.35 -6.05
N VAL A 106 -25.58 -12.08 -6.58
CA VAL A 106 -24.38 -11.74 -5.80
C VAL A 106 -24.21 -10.23 -5.81
N ARG A 107 -23.99 -9.62 -4.64
CA ARG A 107 -23.84 -8.18 -4.50
C ARG A 107 -22.70 -7.84 -3.54
N LEU A 108 -21.90 -6.83 -3.90
CA LEU A 108 -20.94 -6.20 -3.01
C LEU A 108 -21.60 -5.02 -2.28
N ARG A 109 -21.26 -4.89 -0.99
CA ARG A 109 -21.71 -3.79 -0.13
C ARG A 109 -20.50 -3.16 0.53
N GLU A 110 -20.33 -1.85 0.37
CA GLU A 110 -19.38 -1.10 1.18
C GLU A 110 -19.99 -0.82 2.55
N THR A 111 -19.23 -1.07 3.62
CA THR A 111 -19.57 -0.63 4.98
C THR A 111 -18.56 0.41 5.44
N SER A 112 -19.04 1.52 5.98
CA SER A 112 -18.19 2.54 6.57
C SER A 112 -17.61 2.14 7.94
N LEU A 113 -18.03 1.00 8.49
CA LEU A 113 -17.67 0.56 9.84
C LEU A 113 -17.27 -0.92 9.84
N GLU A 114 -15.99 -1.17 10.11
CA GLU A 114 -15.32 -2.49 10.18
C GLU A 114 -15.97 -3.53 11.11
N ARG A 115 -16.96 -3.18 11.94
CA ARG A 115 -17.34 -4.00 13.12
C ARG A 115 -18.81 -4.32 13.29
N SER A 116 -19.69 -3.86 12.42
CA SER A 116 -21.11 -4.20 12.53
C SER A 116 -21.69 -4.53 11.16
N PRO A 117 -22.47 -5.62 11.03
CA PRO A 117 -23.32 -5.79 9.87
C PRO A 117 -24.21 -4.53 9.76
N PRO A 118 -24.38 -3.94 8.57
CA PRO A 118 -25.13 -2.70 8.43
C PRO A 118 -26.56 -2.88 8.95
N LEU A 119 -26.93 -2.10 9.98
CA LEU A 119 -28.25 -2.09 10.63
C LEU A 119 -29.40 -1.73 9.67
N SER A 120 -29.08 -1.16 8.51
CA SER A 120 -30.03 -0.83 7.45
C SER A 120 -29.26 -0.90 6.14
N MET A 121 -29.61 -1.85 5.28
CA MET A 121 -28.88 -2.11 4.03
C MET A 121 -29.25 -1.03 2.98
N PRO A 122 -28.38 -0.07 2.63
CA PRO A 122 -28.69 0.88 1.57
C PRO A 122 -28.87 0.14 0.24
N ALA A 123 -29.69 0.67 -0.69
CA ALA A 123 -29.75 0.15 -2.06
C ALA A 123 -28.39 0.37 -2.73
N GLY A 124 -27.86 -0.66 -3.42
CA GLY A 124 -26.46 -0.73 -3.83
C GLY A 124 -26.09 0.24 -4.94
N GLU A 125 -24.79 0.54 -5.04
CA GLU A 125 -24.22 1.32 -6.14
C GLU A 125 -24.32 0.56 -7.49
N PRO A 126 -24.43 1.28 -8.63
CA PRO A 126 -24.37 0.67 -9.96
C PRO A 126 -23.08 -0.15 -10.16
N GLY A 127 -23.20 -1.37 -10.71
CA GLY A 127 -22.08 -2.29 -10.95
C GLY A 127 -21.67 -3.16 -9.76
N ALA A 128 -22.34 -3.02 -8.61
CA ALA A 128 -22.06 -3.81 -7.42
C ALA A 128 -22.88 -5.12 -7.33
N ALA A 129 -23.63 -5.53 -8.37
CA ALA A 129 -24.43 -6.76 -8.32
C ALA A 129 -24.50 -7.47 -9.67
N GLU A 130 -24.47 -8.80 -9.63
CA GLU A 130 -24.60 -9.67 -10.80
C GLU A 130 -25.40 -10.93 -10.47
N THR A 131 -25.98 -11.55 -11.49
CA THR A 131 -26.79 -12.77 -11.34
C THR A 131 -26.03 -13.98 -11.85
N THR A 132 -26.13 -15.12 -11.17
CA THR A 132 -25.48 -16.36 -11.62
C THR A 132 -26.12 -16.93 -12.87
N ASP A 133 -25.26 -17.44 -13.76
CA ASP A 133 -25.63 -18.10 -14.99
C ASP A 133 -26.11 -19.56 -14.78
N SER A 134 -26.27 -20.30 -15.88
CA SER A 134 -26.70 -21.70 -15.85
C SER A 134 -25.70 -22.64 -15.17
N GLN A 135 -24.44 -22.21 -14.96
CA GLN A 135 -23.41 -22.94 -14.22
C GLN A 135 -23.32 -22.48 -12.76
N GLY A 136 -24.22 -21.60 -12.31
CA GLY A 136 -24.17 -21.02 -10.96
C GLY A 136 -22.99 -20.08 -10.76
N THR A 137 -22.45 -19.50 -11.83
CA THR A 137 -21.29 -18.60 -11.77
C THR A 137 -21.64 -17.19 -12.20
N CYS A 138 -20.93 -16.19 -11.68
CA CYS A 138 -20.98 -14.83 -12.19
C CYS A 138 -19.63 -14.13 -12.02
N GLN A 139 -19.43 -13.03 -12.74
CA GLN A 139 -18.25 -12.18 -12.61
C GLN A 139 -18.68 -10.74 -12.35
N LEU A 140 -18.23 -10.20 -11.23
CA LEU A 140 -18.54 -8.83 -10.79
C LEU A 140 -17.29 -7.98 -10.94
N VAL A 141 -17.37 -6.88 -11.70
CA VAL A 141 -16.27 -5.91 -11.85
C VAL A 141 -16.58 -4.67 -11.02
N TYR A 142 -15.81 -4.43 -9.96
CA TYR A 142 -16.03 -3.31 -9.05
C TYR A 142 -14.77 -2.48 -8.84
N ARG A 143 -14.96 -1.19 -8.57
CA ARG A 143 -13.88 -0.22 -8.38
C ARG A 143 -13.51 -0.14 -6.90
N PHE A 144 -12.37 -0.71 -6.54
CA PHE A 144 -11.83 -0.70 -5.17
C PHE A 144 -10.83 0.42 -4.95
N THR A 145 -10.73 0.91 -3.72
CA THR A 145 -9.62 1.79 -3.30
C THR A 145 -8.30 1.02 -3.37
N SER A 146 -7.28 1.67 -3.92
CA SER A 146 -5.93 1.14 -4.00
C SER A 146 -4.91 2.17 -3.53
N THR A 147 -3.91 1.75 -2.78
CA THR A 147 -2.77 2.59 -2.39
C THR A 147 -1.49 2.01 -2.96
N GLY A 148 -0.44 2.81 -3.09
CA GLY A 148 0.83 2.31 -3.58
C GLY A 148 1.97 3.27 -3.34
N GLU A 149 3.16 2.77 -3.64
CA GLU A 149 4.41 3.52 -3.64
C GLU A 149 5.01 3.44 -5.03
N SER A 150 5.54 4.57 -5.50
CA SER A 150 6.35 4.65 -6.70
C SER A 150 7.67 5.34 -6.37
N GLY A 151 8.79 4.70 -6.69
CA GLY A 151 10.12 5.29 -6.51
C GLY A 151 10.96 5.17 -7.75
N LEU A 152 12.01 5.98 -7.85
CA LEU A 152 12.88 6.00 -9.03
C LEU A 152 13.68 4.69 -9.19
N LEU A 153 14.09 4.10 -8.05
CA LEU A 153 14.90 2.88 -8.00
C LEU A 153 14.18 1.72 -7.28
N THR A 154 12.95 1.92 -6.83
CA THR A 154 12.14 0.89 -6.19
C THR A 154 11.04 0.44 -7.13
N ARG A 155 10.61 -0.82 -6.98
CA ARG A 155 9.52 -1.37 -7.79
C ARG A 155 8.21 -0.74 -7.33
N ASP A 156 7.38 -0.31 -8.27
CA ASP A 156 6.03 0.16 -7.97
C ASP A 156 5.27 -0.88 -7.16
N THR A 157 4.67 -0.45 -6.06
CA THR A 157 3.77 -1.26 -5.25
C THR A 157 2.34 -0.80 -5.46
N LYS A 158 1.41 -1.74 -5.41
CA LYS A 158 -0.02 -1.46 -5.46
C LYS A 158 -0.74 -2.41 -4.53
N ARG A 159 -1.44 -1.89 -3.54
CA ARG A 159 -2.24 -2.65 -2.57
C ARG A 159 -3.70 -2.29 -2.77
N ILE A 160 -4.51 -3.29 -3.08
CA ILE A 160 -5.96 -3.16 -3.20
C ILE A 160 -6.58 -3.49 -1.84
N ARG A 161 -7.52 -2.65 -1.38
CA ARG A 161 -8.19 -2.78 -0.10
C ARG A 161 -9.54 -3.49 -0.25
N PHE A 162 -9.78 -4.54 0.54
CA PHE A 162 -11.04 -5.31 0.51
C PHE A 162 -11.82 -5.31 1.82
N TRP A 163 -11.23 -4.85 2.92
CA TRP A 163 -11.82 -5.00 4.26
C TRP A 163 -13.11 -4.19 4.49
N ASP A 164 -13.32 -3.12 3.71
CA ASP A 164 -14.52 -2.29 3.78
C ASP A 164 -15.73 -2.91 3.04
N TYR A 165 -15.57 -4.11 2.46
CA TYR A 165 -16.58 -4.71 1.59
C TYR A 165 -17.12 -6.03 2.13
N TRP A 166 -18.41 -6.25 1.90
CA TRP A 166 -19.15 -7.48 2.21
C TRP A 166 -19.75 -8.07 0.95
N ILE A 167 -19.81 -9.40 0.91
CA ILE A 167 -20.51 -10.16 -0.11
C ILE A 167 -21.89 -10.52 0.45
N GLN A 168 -22.93 -10.13 -0.28
CA GLN A 168 -24.31 -10.54 -0.04
C GLN A 168 -24.75 -11.45 -1.18
N VAL A 169 -25.32 -12.60 -0.86
CA VAL A 169 -25.92 -13.50 -1.85
C VAL A 169 -27.33 -13.86 -1.46
N SER A 170 -28.26 -13.69 -2.40
CA SER A 170 -29.68 -14.00 -2.22
C SER A 170 -30.17 -14.87 -3.39
N ALA A 171 -30.94 -15.90 -3.09
CA ALA A 171 -31.57 -16.77 -4.07
C ALA A 171 -32.93 -17.27 -3.57
N PRO A 172 -33.96 -17.40 -4.44
CA PRO A 172 -35.28 -17.90 -4.03
C PRO A 172 -35.19 -19.29 -3.39
N GLY A 173 -35.76 -19.45 -2.19
CA GLY A 173 -35.75 -20.70 -1.43
C GLY A 173 -34.46 -20.97 -0.64
N TYR A 174 -33.53 -20.02 -0.59
CA TYR A 174 -32.28 -20.11 0.17
C TYR A 174 -32.18 -19.00 1.23
N GLU A 175 -31.47 -19.29 2.31
CA GLU A 175 -31.12 -18.29 3.33
C GLU A 175 -30.19 -17.25 2.72
N ASP A 176 -30.40 -15.97 3.06
CA ASP A 176 -29.49 -14.90 2.67
C ASP A 176 -28.11 -15.14 3.28
N PHE A 177 -27.07 -15.04 2.46
CA PHE A 177 -25.69 -15.20 2.90
C PHE A 177 -24.99 -13.86 2.90
N LEU A 178 -24.33 -13.53 4.02
CA LEU A 178 -23.61 -12.27 4.21
C LEU A 178 -22.27 -12.54 4.88
N VAL A 179 -21.17 -12.21 4.22
CA VAL A 179 -19.80 -12.43 4.73
C VAL A 179 -18.86 -11.29 4.31
N PRO A 180 -17.86 -10.91 5.11
CA PRO A 180 -16.84 -9.95 4.67
C PRO A 180 -16.05 -10.48 3.47
N LEU A 181 -15.79 -9.62 2.48
CA LEU A 181 -15.02 -9.98 1.28
C LEU A 181 -13.59 -10.44 1.64
N HIS A 182 -12.99 -9.80 2.65
CA HIS A 182 -11.62 -10.07 3.08
C HIS A 182 -11.44 -11.50 3.65
N GLU A 183 -12.49 -12.20 4.06
CA GLU A 183 -12.41 -13.61 4.45
C GLU A 183 -12.04 -14.51 3.26
N HIS A 184 -12.34 -14.07 2.03
CA HIS A 184 -12.03 -14.81 0.80
C HIS A 184 -10.83 -14.24 0.03
N THR A 185 -10.56 -12.94 0.16
CA THR A 185 -9.51 -12.26 -0.62
C THR A 185 -8.29 -11.82 0.19
N GLY A 186 -8.39 -11.86 1.52
CA GLY A 186 -7.47 -11.19 2.44
C GLY A 186 -7.81 -9.71 2.63
N TRP A 187 -7.23 -9.08 3.65
CA TRP A 187 -7.44 -7.66 3.96
C TRP A 187 -6.96 -6.74 2.82
N THR A 188 -5.79 -7.08 2.26
CA THR A 188 -5.21 -6.41 1.11
C THR A 188 -4.59 -7.43 0.16
N ARG A 189 -4.46 -7.05 -1.11
CA ARG A 189 -3.76 -7.86 -2.12
C ARG A 189 -2.86 -6.98 -2.97
N ASP A 190 -1.75 -7.57 -3.43
CA ASP A 190 -0.92 -6.95 -4.47
C ASP A 190 -1.72 -6.82 -5.76
N GLY A 191 -1.90 -5.59 -6.24
CA GLY A 191 -2.60 -5.27 -7.47
C GLY A 191 -1.83 -5.63 -8.74
N PHE A 192 -0.55 -6.00 -8.63
CA PHE A 192 0.24 -6.62 -9.70
C PHE A 192 0.35 -8.14 -9.54
N GLY A 193 -0.25 -8.70 -8.49
CA GLY A 193 -0.27 -10.13 -8.22
C GLY A 193 -1.17 -10.92 -9.18
N PRO A 194 -1.22 -12.25 -9.02
CA PRO A 194 -2.12 -13.09 -9.80
C PRO A 194 -3.60 -12.72 -9.53
N PRO A 195 -4.50 -13.02 -10.49
CA PRO A 195 -5.92 -12.76 -10.35
C PRO A 195 -6.50 -13.46 -9.10
N ILE A 196 -7.57 -12.90 -8.56
CA ILE A 196 -8.26 -13.45 -7.39
C ILE A 196 -8.92 -14.79 -7.81
N PRO A 197 -8.67 -15.89 -7.08
CA PRO A 197 -9.31 -17.16 -7.40
C PRO A 197 -10.83 -17.05 -7.23
N PRO A 198 -11.62 -17.85 -7.95
CA PRO A 198 -13.07 -17.83 -7.81
C PRO A 198 -13.53 -18.05 -6.37
N ILE A 199 -14.44 -17.20 -5.90
CA ILE A 199 -15.03 -17.26 -4.55
C ILE A 199 -16.21 -18.22 -4.59
N ARG A 200 -16.10 -19.33 -3.85
CA ARG A 200 -17.17 -20.31 -3.75
C ARG A 200 -18.07 -19.99 -2.56
N ILE A 201 -19.37 -19.84 -2.82
CA ILE A 201 -20.39 -19.56 -1.81
C ILE A 201 -21.37 -20.72 -1.75
N GLN A 202 -21.67 -21.16 -0.53
CA GLN A 202 -22.53 -22.31 -0.26
C GLN A 202 -23.79 -21.79 0.43
N LEU A 203 -24.93 -21.86 -0.24
CA LEU A 203 -26.20 -21.42 0.32
C LEU A 203 -26.95 -22.59 0.95
N LYS A 204 -27.56 -22.33 2.11
CA LYS A 204 -28.45 -23.26 2.78
C LYS A 204 -29.89 -23.00 2.32
N ARG A 205 -30.65 -24.07 2.11
CA ARG A 205 -32.08 -23.95 1.80
C ARG A 205 -32.82 -23.43 3.03
N GLN A 206 -33.81 -22.56 2.83
CA GLN A 206 -34.69 -22.15 3.91
C GLN A 206 -35.46 -23.39 4.38
N ALA A 207 -35.59 -23.57 5.70
CA ALA A 207 -36.50 -24.55 6.25
C ALA A 207 -37.91 -24.21 5.72
N ALA A 208 -38.60 -25.20 5.13
CA ALA A 208 -39.99 -25.01 4.73
C ALA A 208 -40.74 -24.51 5.95
N ALA A 209 -41.35 -23.32 5.86
CA ALA A 209 -42.22 -22.83 6.91
C ALA A 209 -43.26 -23.92 7.13
N SER A 210 -43.24 -24.52 8.32
CA SER A 210 -44.17 -25.57 8.69
C SER A 210 -45.52 -24.90 8.84
N GLU A 211 -46.33 -24.93 7.78
CA GLU A 211 -47.73 -24.48 7.79
C GLU A 211 -48.60 -25.41 8.65
#